data_AF-A0A5J4ZUM6-F1
#
_entry.id   AF-A0A5J4ZUM6-F1
#
_cell.length_a   1.000
_cell.length_b   1.000
_cell.length_c   1.000
_cell.angle_alpha   90.00
_cell.angle_beta   90.00
_cell.angle_gamma   90.00
#
_symmetry.space_group_name_H-M   'P 1'
#
loop_
_entity.id
_entity.type
_entity.pdbx_description
1 polymer ?
#
loop_
_entity_poly.entity_id
_entity_poly.type
_entity_poly.pdbx_seq_one_letter_code
_entity_poly.pdbx_strand_id
1 'polypeptide(L)'
;MAALNFAPISLRPLEFTFGGTNYRNQITFIAKKRPILVSFATTSPESVLEKPEKPEIDLEFIGPKPGADGKYPVESATAVSGEKLLRNIMLDNKIELYATYGKAMNCGGGGSCGTCIVEIIDGKDLLNERTNTELRYLKKKPESWRLSCQTIVGNKENSGKVVVQRLPQWKK
;
A
#
# COMPACT_ATOMS: atom_id res chain seq x y z
N MET A 1 -63.46 -20.13 3.72
CA MET A 1 -63.18 -18.92 2.92
C MET A 1 -62.31 -17.99 3.78
N ALA A 2 -60.99 -18.07 3.64
CA ALA A 2 -60.07 -17.13 4.29
C ALA A 2 -59.13 -16.63 3.18
N ALA A 3 -59.31 -15.37 2.78
CA ALA A 3 -58.59 -14.75 1.67
C ALA A 3 -57.28 -14.12 2.18
N LEU A 4 -56.19 -14.41 1.50
CA LEU A 4 -54.87 -13.81 1.71
C LEU A 4 -54.85 -12.42 1.08
N ASN A 5 -54.66 -11.38 1.88
CA ASN A 5 -54.46 -10.01 1.41
C ASN A 5 -52.97 -9.78 1.13
N PHE A 6 -52.59 -9.70 -0.14
CA PHE A 6 -51.28 -9.20 -0.57
C PHE A 6 -51.40 -7.71 -0.91
N ALA A 7 -50.67 -6.86 -0.19
CA ALA A 7 -50.55 -5.44 -0.50
C ALA A 7 -49.40 -5.21 -1.52
N PRO A 8 -49.60 -4.44 -2.60
CA PRO A 8 -48.54 -4.13 -3.55
C PRO A 8 -47.63 -3.01 -3.03
N ILE A 9 -46.33 -3.27 -3.01
CA ILE A 9 -45.29 -2.27 -2.71
C ILE A 9 -45.09 -1.41 -3.96
N SER A 10 -45.51 -0.14 -3.88
CA SER A 10 -45.26 0.87 -4.91
C SER A 10 -43.84 1.44 -4.75
N LEU A 11 -42.94 1.10 -5.68
CA LEU A 11 -41.64 1.74 -5.79
C LEU A 11 -41.79 3.03 -6.62
N ARG A 12 -41.68 4.19 -5.97
CA ARG A 12 -41.45 5.48 -6.63
C ARG A 12 -39.94 5.74 -6.70
N PRO A 13 -39.36 6.07 -7.87
CA PRO A 13 -38.01 6.61 -7.93
C PRO A 13 -37.97 8.07 -7.44
N LEU A 14 -36.87 8.41 -6.76
CA LEU A 14 -36.51 9.76 -6.36
C LEU A 14 -35.82 10.45 -7.56
N GLU A 15 -36.45 11.49 -8.10
CA GLU A 15 -35.90 12.35 -9.15
C GLU A 15 -34.73 13.18 -8.60
N PHE A 16 -33.53 13.00 -9.15
CA PHE A 16 -32.37 13.86 -8.90
C PHE A 16 -32.04 14.62 -10.19
N THR A 17 -32.35 15.91 -10.22
CA THR A 17 -31.91 16.84 -11.24
C THR A 17 -30.47 17.28 -10.96
N PHE A 18 -29.55 17.07 -11.92
CA PHE A 18 -28.29 17.78 -11.96
C PHE A 18 -27.99 18.22 -13.41
N GLY A 19 -27.72 19.52 -13.56
CA GLY A 19 -27.57 20.21 -14.84
C GLY A 19 -26.35 19.74 -15.62
N GLY A 20 -26.58 19.36 -16.88
CA GLY A 20 -25.54 19.08 -17.86
C GLY A 20 -25.18 20.33 -18.65
N THR A 21 -23.93 20.77 -18.53
CA THR A 21 -23.31 21.70 -19.49
C THR A 21 -22.91 20.94 -20.75
N ASN A 22 -23.42 21.42 -21.89
CA ASN A 22 -23.12 20.92 -23.23
C ASN A 22 -21.70 21.31 -23.66
N TYR A 23 -20.88 20.33 -24.05
CA TYR A 23 -19.80 20.56 -25.03
C TYR A 23 -19.75 19.39 -26.01
N ARG A 24 -20.34 19.65 -27.17
CA ARG A 24 -20.48 18.74 -28.32
C ARG A 24 -19.38 19.09 -29.30
N ASN A 25 -18.35 18.27 -29.44
CA ASN A 25 -17.45 18.33 -30.59
C ASN A 25 -17.55 17.04 -31.41
N GLN A 26 -17.90 17.24 -32.68
CA GLN A 26 -17.95 16.24 -33.74
C GLN A 26 -16.52 15.90 -34.17
N ILE A 27 -16.22 14.61 -34.40
CA ILE A 27 -15.00 14.22 -35.12
C ILE A 27 -15.42 13.29 -36.26
N THR A 28 -15.10 13.76 -37.46
CA THR A 28 -15.34 13.18 -38.77
C THR A 28 -14.39 12.02 -39.05
N PHE A 29 -14.92 11.01 -39.75
CA PHE A 29 -14.20 9.87 -40.30
C PHE A 29 -13.24 10.32 -41.42
N ILE A 30 -11.96 9.91 -41.35
CA ILE A 30 -11.06 9.86 -42.52
C ILE A 30 -10.27 8.55 -42.50
N ALA A 31 -10.18 7.94 -43.68
CA ALA A 31 -9.73 6.59 -43.95
C ALA A 31 -8.23 6.46 -44.25
N LYS A 32 -7.71 5.23 -44.02
CA LYS A 32 -6.60 4.52 -44.69
C LYS A 32 -5.21 5.17 -44.76
N LYS A 33 -4.20 4.49 -44.20
CA LYS A 33 -3.18 3.65 -44.91
C LYS A 33 -2.04 3.23 -43.93
N ARG A 34 -1.58 1.99 -44.05
CA ARG A 34 -0.29 1.42 -43.58
C ARG A 34 0.46 0.90 -44.84
N PRO A 35 1.74 0.51 -44.78
CA PRO A 35 2.89 0.97 -43.98
C PRO A 35 4.10 1.29 -44.90
N ILE A 36 5.16 1.92 -44.37
CA ILE A 36 6.50 1.81 -45.00
C ILE A 36 7.54 1.57 -43.90
N LEU A 37 8.31 0.51 -44.11
CA LEU A 37 9.42 0.00 -43.33
C LEU A 37 10.69 0.52 -43.99
N VAL A 38 11.57 1.20 -43.26
CA VAL A 38 12.94 1.47 -43.71
C VAL A 38 13.87 1.26 -42.52
N SER A 39 14.74 0.27 -42.64
CA SER A 39 15.85 0.02 -41.74
C SER A 39 16.98 1.00 -42.04
N PHE A 40 17.49 1.67 -41.02
CA PHE A 40 18.82 2.28 -41.05
C PHE A 40 19.67 1.63 -39.97
N ALA A 41 20.65 0.85 -40.40
CA ALA A 41 21.77 0.44 -39.58
C ALA A 41 22.81 1.57 -39.62
N THR A 42 23.01 2.22 -38.49
CA THR A 42 24.20 3.05 -38.24
C THR A 42 24.76 2.66 -36.89
N THR A 43 26.07 2.50 -36.92
CA THR A 43 27.01 2.06 -35.90
C THR A 43 26.90 2.77 -34.54
N SER A 44 27.17 1.96 -33.49
CA SER A 44 27.65 2.31 -32.14
C SER A 44 28.28 3.71 -32.02
N PRO A 45 27.98 4.48 -30.96
CA PRO A 45 28.62 4.24 -29.67
C PRO A 45 27.61 4.07 -28.52
N GLU A 46 27.74 2.95 -27.82
CA GLU A 46 27.78 2.87 -26.35
C GLU A 46 27.53 4.20 -25.64
N SER A 47 26.26 4.47 -25.30
CA SER A 47 25.85 5.54 -24.40
C SER A 47 24.95 4.94 -23.33
N VAL A 48 25.61 4.56 -22.24
CA VAL A 48 25.13 4.53 -20.85
C VAL A 48 23.61 4.45 -20.70
N LEU A 49 23.12 3.21 -20.52
CA LEU A 49 21.83 2.93 -19.92
C LEU A 49 21.92 3.20 -18.41
N GLU A 50 21.96 4.46 -17.99
CA GLU A 50 21.65 4.83 -16.60
C GLU A 50 20.16 5.11 -16.53
N LYS A 51 19.40 4.05 -16.22
CA LYS A 51 18.02 4.20 -15.71
C LYS A 51 18.14 5.09 -14.46
N PRO A 52 17.36 6.17 -14.30
CA PRO A 52 17.47 7.01 -13.11
C PRO A 52 17.33 6.12 -11.88
N GLU A 53 18.38 6.04 -11.08
CA GLU A 53 18.45 5.23 -9.87
C GLU A 53 17.41 5.79 -8.90
N LYS A 54 16.20 5.23 -8.94
CA LYS A 54 15.16 5.61 -7.99
C LYS A 54 15.69 5.32 -6.59
N PRO A 55 15.54 6.24 -5.62
CA PRO A 55 16.05 6.00 -4.29
C PRO A 55 15.35 4.79 -3.66
N GLU A 56 16.14 3.80 -3.28
CA GLU A 56 15.68 2.56 -2.66
C GLU A 56 15.90 2.60 -1.15
N ILE A 57 15.01 1.94 -0.42
CA ILE A 57 15.06 1.80 1.04
C ILE A 57 15.13 0.31 1.39
N ASP A 58 16.12 -0.03 2.20
CA ASP A 58 16.33 -1.37 2.74
C ASP A 58 15.52 -1.54 4.03
N LEU A 59 14.76 -2.63 4.10
CA LEU A 59 13.90 -2.96 5.23
C LEU A 59 14.36 -4.26 5.87
N GLU A 60 14.60 -4.22 7.17
CA GLU A 60 14.85 -5.42 7.98
C GLU A 60 13.70 -5.67 8.94
N PHE A 61 13.12 -6.86 8.86
CA PHE A 61 11.99 -7.27 9.67
C PHE A 61 12.42 -8.29 10.72
N ILE A 62 12.39 -7.88 11.98
CA ILE A 62 12.69 -8.75 13.12
C ILE A 62 11.43 -9.51 13.52
N GLY A 63 11.54 -10.83 13.59
CA GLY A 63 10.44 -11.70 14.01
C GLY A 63 10.10 -11.57 15.49
N PRO A 64 8.92 -12.09 15.89
CA PRO A 64 8.41 -11.90 17.26
C PRO A 64 9.05 -12.79 18.33
N LYS A 65 9.53 -13.97 17.96
CA LYS A 65 10.08 -14.96 18.88
C LYS A 65 11.52 -15.28 18.49
N PRO A 66 12.42 -15.50 19.47
CA PRO A 66 13.74 -16.02 19.17
C PRO A 66 13.61 -17.43 18.59
N GLY A 67 14.46 -17.73 17.60
CA GLY A 67 14.64 -19.08 17.09
C GLY A 67 15.35 -19.97 18.11
N ALA A 68 15.59 -21.23 17.71
CA ALA A 68 16.30 -22.21 18.55
C ALA A 68 17.69 -21.72 18.98
N ASP A 69 18.34 -20.90 18.15
CA ASP A 69 19.67 -20.34 18.39
C ASP A 69 19.68 -19.12 19.32
N GLY A 70 18.53 -18.76 19.90
CA GLY A 70 18.37 -17.58 20.76
C GLY A 70 18.34 -16.23 20.02
N LYS A 71 18.61 -16.22 18.70
CA LYS A 71 18.51 -15.03 17.85
C LYS A 71 17.11 -14.89 17.25
N TYR A 72 16.67 -13.65 17.03
CA TYR A 72 15.42 -13.38 16.31
C TYR A 72 15.61 -13.60 14.80
N PRO A 73 14.64 -14.21 14.10
CA PRO A 73 14.70 -14.34 12.65
C PRO A 73 14.57 -12.95 12.02
N VAL A 74 15.47 -12.65 11.09
CA VAL A 74 15.48 -11.39 10.34
C VAL A 74 15.18 -11.68 8.89
N GLU A 75 14.17 -10.99 8.35
CA GLU A 75 13.79 -11.06 6.94
C GLU A 75 14.07 -9.70 6.30
N SER A 76 14.74 -9.67 5.15
CA SER A 76 15.07 -8.43 4.44
C SER A 76 14.13 -8.22 3.25
N ALA A 77 13.76 -6.96 2.98
CA ALA A 77 13.10 -6.57 1.75
C ALA A 77 13.63 -5.23 1.26
N THR A 78 13.51 -4.97 -0.03
CA THR A 78 13.80 -3.66 -0.61
C THR A 78 12.52 -3.04 -1.15
N ALA A 79 12.42 -1.72 -1.05
CA ALA A 79 11.30 -0.98 -1.58
C ALA A 79 11.74 0.36 -2.18
N VAL A 80 11.08 0.76 -3.26
CA VAL A 80 11.26 2.09 -3.85
C VAL A 80 10.65 3.13 -2.92
N SER A 81 11.41 4.19 -2.64
CA SER A 81 11.03 5.27 -1.74
C SER A 81 9.72 5.96 -2.19
N GLY A 82 8.77 6.07 -1.26
CA GLY A 82 7.49 6.77 -1.44
C GLY A 82 6.43 6.03 -2.27
N GLU A 83 6.69 4.82 -2.74
CA GLU A 83 5.75 4.10 -3.63
C GLU A 83 4.79 3.16 -2.89
N LYS A 84 5.23 2.53 -1.79
CA LYS A 84 4.46 1.47 -1.12
C LYS A 84 4.25 1.72 0.38
N LEU A 85 3.11 1.21 0.86
CA LEU A 85 2.84 1.09 2.29
C LEU A 85 3.66 -0.07 2.89
N LEU A 86 4.10 0.11 4.13
CA LEU A 86 4.89 -0.87 4.86
C LEU A 86 4.20 -2.24 4.93
N ARG A 87 2.86 -2.26 5.14
CA ARG A 87 2.07 -3.49 5.09
C ARG A 87 2.19 -4.23 3.75
N ASN A 88 2.12 -3.52 2.64
CA ASN A 88 2.13 -4.15 1.32
C ASN A 88 3.51 -4.73 1.03
N ILE A 89 4.58 -4.04 1.41
CA ILE A 89 5.95 -4.55 1.28
C ILE A 89 6.10 -5.86 2.07
N MET A 90 5.59 -5.91 3.30
CA MET A 90 5.61 -7.16 4.09
C MET A 90 4.82 -8.29 3.41
N LEU A 91 3.61 -8.01 2.91
CA LEU A 91 2.78 -9.02 2.25
C LEU A 91 3.39 -9.52 0.94
N ASP A 92 3.93 -8.63 0.11
CA ASP A 92 4.59 -8.95 -1.15
C ASP A 92 5.77 -9.90 -0.94
N ASN A 93 6.52 -9.69 0.15
CA ASN A 93 7.67 -10.51 0.53
C ASN A 93 7.30 -11.72 1.40
N LYS A 94 6.00 -12.02 1.55
CA LYS A 94 5.48 -13.13 2.38
C LYS A 94 5.89 -13.06 3.85
N ILE A 95 6.18 -11.86 4.34
CA ILE A 95 6.57 -11.58 5.72
C ILE A 95 5.30 -11.51 6.57
N GLU A 96 5.23 -12.36 7.59
CA GLU A 96 4.04 -12.47 8.42
C GLU A 96 3.87 -11.26 9.35
N LEU A 97 2.93 -10.38 9.03
CA LEU A 97 2.60 -9.21 9.86
C LEU A 97 1.66 -9.54 11.03
N TYR A 98 0.70 -10.44 10.82
CA TYR A 98 -0.41 -10.65 11.74
C TYR A 98 -0.25 -11.92 12.57
N ALA A 99 -0.58 -11.82 13.86
CA ALA A 99 -0.88 -12.97 14.70
C ALA A 99 -2.19 -13.65 14.26
N THR A 100 -2.50 -14.85 14.79
CA THR A 100 -3.70 -15.63 14.46
C THR A 100 -4.99 -14.80 14.49
N TYR A 101 -5.20 -14.01 15.54
CA TYR A 101 -6.36 -13.13 15.64
C TYR A 101 -6.36 -12.00 14.59
N GLY A 102 -5.20 -11.38 14.36
CA GLY A 102 -5.04 -10.34 13.36
C GLY A 102 -5.31 -10.84 11.94
N LYS A 103 -4.99 -12.10 11.63
CA LYS A 103 -5.28 -12.69 10.31
C LYS A 103 -6.78 -12.77 10.03
N ALA A 104 -7.59 -13.15 11.02
CA ALA A 104 -9.03 -13.27 10.85
C ALA A 104 -9.76 -11.92 10.80
N MET A 105 -9.30 -10.92 11.56
CA MET A 105 -10.05 -9.67 11.80
C MET A 105 -9.42 -8.42 11.15
N ASN A 106 -8.44 -8.56 10.24
CA ASN A 106 -7.83 -7.39 9.61
C ASN A 106 -8.77 -6.72 8.60
N CYS A 107 -8.72 -5.39 8.54
CA CYS A 107 -9.48 -4.57 7.60
C CYS A 107 -8.87 -4.44 6.19
N GLY A 108 -7.96 -5.34 5.80
CA GLY A 108 -7.30 -5.26 4.49
C GLY A 108 -6.38 -4.05 4.27
N GLY A 109 -6.16 -3.21 5.29
CA GLY A 109 -5.34 -1.99 5.20
C GLY A 109 -6.14 -0.68 5.30
N GLY A 110 -7.47 -0.73 5.48
CA GLY A 110 -8.32 0.46 5.59
C GLY A 110 -8.21 1.29 6.88
N GLY A 111 -7.27 0.98 7.79
CA GLY A 111 -7.03 1.76 9.00
C GLY A 111 -8.08 1.64 10.12
N SER A 112 -9.09 0.76 10.01
CA SER A 112 -10.21 0.69 10.96
C SER A 112 -10.10 -0.41 12.04
N CYS A 113 -9.13 -1.32 11.93
CA CYS A 113 -9.00 -2.45 12.86
C CYS A 113 -7.87 -2.29 13.90
N GLY A 114 -6.87 -1.44 13.63
CA GLY A 114 -5.71 -1.29 14.51
C GLY A 114 -4.84 -2.55 14.68
N THR A 115 -4.97 -3.57 13.82
CA THR A 115 -4.25 -4.85 13.96
C THR A 115 -2.87 -4.87 13.29
N CYS A 116 -2.58 -3.91 12.39
CA CYS A 116 -1.34 -3.84 11.61
C CYS A 116 -0.17 -3.22 12.41
N ILE A 117 -0.01 -3.61 13.69
CA ILE A 117 0.93 -2.98 14.62
C ILE A 117 2.35 -3.49 14.41
N VAL A 118 3.27 -2.56 14.23
CA VAL A 118 4.72 -2.79 14.18
C VAL A 118 5.44 -1.77 15.06
N GLU A 119 6.68 -2.06 15.41
CA GLU A 119 7.55 -1.10 16.09
C GLU A 119 8.73 -0.77 15.18
N ILE A 120 9.00 0.51 15.02
CA ILE A 120 10.15 1.01 14.26
C ILE A 120 11.31 1.15 15.24
N ILE A 121 12.34 0.33 15.04
CA ILE A 121 13.56 0.35 15.84
C ILE A 121 14.50 1.44 15.32
N ASP A 122 14.61 1.55 14.00
CA ASP A 122 15.50 2.49 13.33
C ASP A 122 14.88 3.00 12.01
N GLY A 123 15.28 4.19 11.57
CA GLY A 123 14.80 4.82 10.33
C GLY A 123 13.39 5.44 10.42
N LYS A 124 13.01 5.98 11.59
CA LYS A 124 11.71 6.65 11.80
C LYS A 124 11.52 7.89 10.92
N ASP A 125 12.62 8.60 10.66
CA ASP A 125 12.76 9.78 9.81
C ASP A 125 12.56 9.48 8.31
N LEU A 126 12.75 8.23 7.90
CA LEU A 126 12.47 7.77 6.52
C LEU A 126 10.99 7.44 6.29
N LEU A 127 10.14 7.61 7.30
CA LEU A 127 8.72 7.29 7.24
C LEU A 127 7.88 8.56 7.30
N ASN A 128 6.65 8.49 6.80
CA ASN A 128 5.70 9.59 6.96
C ASN A 128 5.38 9.86 8.43
N GLU A 129 4.91 11.07 8.73
CA GLU A 129 4.37 11.41 10.05
C GLU A 129 3.18 10.54 10.43
N ARG A 130 2.90 10.47 11.74
CA ARG A 130 1.79 9.65 12.25
C ARG A 130 0.45 10.22 11.81
N THR A 131 -0.38 9.36 11.23
CA THR A 131 -1.74 9.74 10.82
C THR A 131 -2.69 9.85 12.02
N ASN A 132 -3.82 10.55 11.86
CA ASN A 132 -4.87 10.63 12.89
C ASN A 132 -5.37 9.24 13.36
N THR A 133 -5.41 8.28 12.43
CA THR A 133 -5.73 6.88 12.71
C THR A 133 -4.70 6.26 13.67
N GLU A 134 -3.42 6.43 13.39
CA GLU A 134 -2.34 5.98 14.28
C GLU A 134 -2.42 6.65 15.64
N LEU A 135 -2.65 7.95 15.68
CA LEU A 135 -2.83 8.70 16.92
C LEU A 135 -4.01 8.15 17.73
N ARG A 136 -5.10 7.70 17.07
CA ARG A 136 -6.26 7.12 17.75
C ARG A 136 -5.97 5.75 18.37
N TYR A 137 -5.38 4.83 17.62
CA TYR A 137 -5.18 3.43 18.07
C TYR A 137 -3.98 3.26 19.01
N LEU A 138 -2.97 4.13 18.90
CA LEU A 138 -1.70 3.99 19.60
C LEU A 138 -1.51 5.06 20.69
N LYS A 139 -2.58 5.65 21.24
CA LYS A 139 -2.54 6.71 22.28
C LYS A 139 -1.72 6.36 23.52
N LYS A 140 -1.73 5.09 23.92
CA LYS A 140 -1.06 4.59 25.14
C LYS A 140 0.18 3.75 24.81
N LYS A 141 0.70 3.87 23.58
CA LYS A 141 1.82 3.07 23.08
C LYS A 141 3.03 3.97 22.84
N PRO A 142 4.25 3.41 22.85
CA PRO A 142 5.45 4.16 22.53
C PRO A 142 5.34 4.85 21.18
N GLU A 143 6.10 5.94 21.02
CA GLU A 143 6.09 6.70 19.77
C GLU A 143 6.66 5.90 18.59
N SER A 144 7.56 4.94 18.88
CA SER A 144 8.13 3.98 17.93
C SER A 144 7.09 3.05 17.31
N TRP A 145 5.93 2.87 17.94
CA TRP A 145 4.89 2.00 17.41
C TRP A 145 4.16 2.70 16.26
N ARG A 146 3.94 1.96 15.18
CA ARG A 146 3.27 2.43 13.97
C ARG A 146 2.24 1.41 13.50
N LEU A 147 1.26 1.89 12.73
CA LEU A 147 0.38 1.04 11.96
C LEU A 147 1.00 0.88 10.56
N SER A 148 1.52 -0.31 10.25
CA SER A 148 2.18 -0.57 8.96
C SER A 148 1.27 -0.33 7.76
N CYS A 149 -0.05 -0.42 7.95
CA CYS A 149 -1.04 -0.11 6.92
C CYS A 149 -1.31 1.38 6.70
N GLN A 150 -0.76 2.26 7.55
CA GLN A 150 -0.86 3.72 7.43
C GLN A 150 0.53 4.37 7.27
N THR A 151 1.57 3.54 7.21
CA THR A 151 2.95 3.97 7.12
C THR A 151 3.43 3.82 5.69
N ILE A 152 3.84 4.92 5.07
CA ILE A 152 4.51 4.98 3.77
C ILE A 152 6.01 4.93 4.03
N VAL A 153 6.72 4.10 3.28
CA VAL A 153 8.18 4.00 3.36
C VAL A 153 8.79 4.98 2.36
N GLY A 154 9.49 6.00 2.84
CA GLY A 154 10.16 7.02 2.04
C GLY A 154 9.29 8.18 1.56
N ASN A 155 9.94 9.18 0.98
CA ASN A 155 9.38 10.38 0.35
C ASN A 155 9.93 10.63 -1.06
N LYS A 156 10.27 9.57 -1.82
CA LYS A 156 10.74 9.57 -3.23
C LYS A 156 12.11 10.17 -3.49
N GLU A 157 12.75 10.77 -2.48
CA GLU A 157 14.05 11.44 -2.62
C GLU A 157 15.10 10.85 -1.68
N ASN A 158 14.66 10.17 -0.62
CA ASN A 158 15.49 9.57 0.41
C ASN A 158 15.66 8.06 0.21
N SER A 159 16.88 7.63 0.45
CA SER A 159 17.31 6.24 0.57
C SER A 159 17.81 5.99 1.98
N GLY A 160 17.90 4.72 2.37
CA GLY A 160 18.43 4.36 3.69
C GLY A 160 17.91 3.03 4.17
N LYS A 161 18.02 2.81 5.49
CA LYS A 161 17.68 1.56 6.14
C LYS A 161 16.62 1.79 7.21
N VAL A 162 15.61 0.92 7.24
CA VAL A 162 14.55 0.93 8.24
C VAL A 162 14.48 -0.44 8.90
N VAL A 163 14.56 -0.47 10.23
CA VAL A 163 14.49 -1.70 11.02
C VAL A 163 13.13 -1.76 11.72
N VAL A 164 12.38 -2.82 11.43
CA VAL A 164 11.00 -3.01 11.87
C VAL A 164 10.88 -4.27 12.70
N GLN A 165 10.42 -4.12 13.94
CA GLN A 165 9.98 -5.24 14.75
C GLN A 165 8.53 -5.62 14.43
N ARG A 166 8.32 -6.89 14.13
CA ARG A 166 6.99 -7.49 13.97
C ARG A 166 6.41 -7.88 15.33
N LEU A 167 5.11 -7.67 15.50
CA LEU A 167 4.31 -8.04 16.68
C LEU A 167 4.99 -7.63 18.01
N PRO A 168 5.28 -6.33 18.22
CA PRO A 168 5.99 -5.84 19.40
C PRO A 168 5.26 -6.12 20.72
N GLN A 169 3.96 -6.43 20.67
CA GLN A 169 3.16 -6.84 21.83
C GLN A 169 3.62 -8.17 22.46
N TRP A 170 4.39 -8.97 21.74
CA TRP A 170 4.90 -10.26 22.23
C TRP A 170 6.32 -10.18 22.78
N LYS A 171 6.96 -9.00 22.70
CA LYS A 171 8.17 -8.74 23.46
C LYS A 171 7.82 -8.78 24.94
N LYS A 172 8.51 -9.65 25.68
CA LYS A 172 8.47 -9.67 27.15
C LYS A 172 9.41 -8.62 27.70
#